data_AF-A0A6L7X4H2-F1
#
_entry.id   AF-A0A6L7X4H2-F1
#
_cell.length_a   1.000
_cell.length_b   1.000
_cell.length_c   1.000
_cell.angle_alpha   90.00
_cell.angle_beta   90.00
_cell.angle_gamma   90.00
#
_symmetry.space_group_name_H-M   'P 1'
#
loop_
_entity.id
_entity.type
_entity.pdbx_description
1 polymer ?
#
loop_
_entity_poly.entity_id
_entity_poly.type
_entity_poly.pdbx_seq_one_letter_code
_entity_poly.pdbx_strand_id
1 'polypeptide(L)'
;MFRRSRCGGLQAWQDRWAGRRGFGARGLRSPTQWTRRRGARATRWARSRWCRKRACARSRSYVAWDYAAYQLGADVCHSHRRTSGSGPSIRARPDSYRGTVLQQASDSPRQWASISVFFPCHNEEENVEQVIGNALEHLPAIADDFEVIIVNDGSGDDTAVRAGAIAENDSRVRVVSHETNMGYGRALRTGFEAATGDLVFCADGDGQFSLADLPAVVNALADHGFVLGYRINRADPFYRRLNAWLWGLSVRVLLGFRVRDLDCGFKLYRREAVPVDDFISGRGAAISAELIARALRGGFSFTQVGVTHYPRRAGVQSGNSPRVILNSFVDIIQLWRGLRSS
;
A
#
# COMPACT_ATOMS: atom_id res chain seq x y z
N MET A 1 -33.99 1.98 44.27
CA MET A 1 -34.52 0.60 44.24
C MET A 1 -34.24 0.03 42.85
N PHE A 2 -33.50 -1.06 42.79
CA PHE A 2 -32.96 -1.72 41.60
C PHE A 2 -34.04 -2.15 40.60
N ARG A 3 -33.77 -2.03 39.29
CA ARG A 3 -34.04 -3.12 38.34
C ARG A 3 -33.12 -3.08 37.13
N ARG A 4 -32.48 -4.23 36.90
CA ARG A 4 -31.59 -4.59 35.79
C ARG A 4 -32.40 -4.77 34.50
N SER A 5 -31.79 -4.46 33.36
CA SER A 5 -32.05 -5.16 32.10
C SER A 5 -30.79 -5.21 31.24
N ARG A 6 -30.31 -6.44 31.03
CA ARG A 6 -29.30 -6.84 30.04
C ARG A 6 -29.96 -6.92 28.66
N CYS A 7 -29.22 -6.57 27.61
CA CYS A 7 -29.20 -7.14 26.24
C CYS A 7 -27.96 -6.51 25.57
N GLY A 8 -27.01 -7.22 24.95
CA GLY A 8 -27.07 -8.45 24.18
C GLY A 8 -27.14 -8.09 22.69
N GLY A 9 -25.99 -8.05 22.01
CA GLY A 9 -25.91 -7.61 20.60
C GLY A 9 -24.55 -7.89 19.96
N LEU A 10 -24.12 -9.16 19.99
CA LEU A 10 -22.91 -9.68 19.33
C LEU A 10 -23.34 -10.94 18.54
N GLN A 11 -24.24 -10.80 17.55
CA GLN A 11 -24.67 -11.91 16.67
C GLN A 11 -25.65 -11.46 15.56
N ALA A 12 -25.28 -10.45 14.76
CA ALA A 12 -26.12 -10.04 13.64
C ALA A 12 -25.28 -9.57 12.43
N TRP A 13 -24.45 -10.46 11.90
CA TRP A 13 -23.84 -10.25 10.57
C TRP A 13 -23.61 -11.54 9.77
N GLN A 14 -23.63 -12.72 10.40
CA GLN A 14 -23.37 -14.01 9.74
C GLN A 14 -24.60 -14.74 9.17
N ASP A 15 -25.83 -14.32 9.48
CA ASP A 15 -27.04 -15.12 9.15
C ASP A 15 -27.85 -14.64 7.93
N ARG A 16 -27.26 -13.89 6.99
CA ARG A 16 -28.00 -13.35 5.82
C ARG A 16 -27.77 -14.05 4.48
N TRP A 17 -27.04 -15.17 4.44
CA TRP A 17 -26.72 -15.86 3.17
C TRP A 17 -26.92 -17.38 3.15
N ALA A 18 -27.70 -17.95 4.07
CA ALA A 18 -28.08 -19.36 4.04
C ALA A 18 -29.61 -19.54 3.93
N GLY A 19 -30.14 -19.53 2.71
CA GLY A 19 -31.55 -19.86 2.51
C GLY A 19 -32.02 -19.86 1.07
N ARG A 20 -32.35 -21.07 0.58
CA ARG A 20 -33.21 -21.44 -0.58
C ARG A 20 -32.45 -22.00 -1.80
N ARG A 21 -32.35 -23.33 -1.87
CA ARG A 21 -33.33 -24.17 -2.59
C ARG A 21 -32.93 -25.65 -2.50
N GLY A 22 -33.78 -26.44 -1.84
CA GLY A 22 -33.82 -27.89 -1.97
C GLY A 22 -35.10 -28.31 -2.71
N PHE A 23 -34.93 -29.14 -3.73
CA PHE A 23 -35.86 -30.11 -4.34
C PHE A 23 -34.95 -30.91 -5.30
N GLY A 24 -34.88 -32.23 -5.36
CA GLY A 24 -35.65 -33.30 -4.76
C GLY A 24 -35.36 -34.57 -5.59
N ALA A 25 -34.43 -35.39 -5.10
CA ALA A 25 -34.34 -36.86 -5.16
C ALA A 25 -34.38 -37.67 -6.49
N ARG A 26 -33.67 -38.81 -6.38
CA ARG A 26 -33.69 -40.08 -7.15
C ARG A 26 -32.73 -40.10 -8.36
N GLY A 27 -31.82 -41.05 -8.52
CA GLY A 27 -31.48 -42.26 -7.79
C GLY A 27 -30.58 -43.14 -8.67
N LEU A 28 -29.80 -44.00 -8.02
CA LEU A 28 -29.26 -45.28 -8.51
C LEU A 28 -28.06 -45.31 -9.48
N ARG A 29 -27.04 -46.06 -8.98
CA ARG A 29 -26.07 -46.96 -9.65
C ARG A 29 -24.76 -46.35 -10.19
N SER A 30 -23.66 -46.68 -9.50
CA SER A 30 -22.39 -47.09 -10.11
C SER A 30 -22.46 -48.60 -10.47
N PRO A 31 -21.43 -49.27 -11.05
CA PRO A 31 -20.12 -48.81 -11.55
C PRO A 31 -19.78 -49.41 -12.95
N THR A 32 -18.68 -48.98 -13.58
CA THR A 32 -17.72 -49.93 -14.18
C THR A 32 -16.45 -49.26 -14.71
N GLN A 33 -15.35 -49.93 -14.41
CA GLN A 33 -13.98 -49.74 -14.86
C GLN A 33 -13.88 -49.90 -16.38
N TRP A 34 -13.02 -49.14 -17.06
CA TRP A 34 -12.27 -49.62 -18.22
C TRP A 34 -10.91 -48.91 -18.34
N THR A 35 -10.00 -49.63 -18.95
CA THR A 35 -8.56 -49.68 -18.73
C THR A 35 -7.73 -48.74 -19.64
N ARG A 36 -6.49 -48.52 -19.17
CA ARG A 36 -5.29 -48.07 -19.90
C ARG A 36 -5.26 -48.43 -21.39
N ARG A 37 -4.72 -47.51 -22.21
CA ARG A 37 -3.65 -47.85 -23.18
C ARG A 37 -2.78 -46.64 -23.55
N ARG A 38 -1.47 -46.90 -23.57
CA ARG A 38 -0.35 -46.05 -24.02
C ARG A 38 -0.12 -46.21 -25.53
N GLY A 39 0.55 -45.23 -26.15
CA GLY A 39 1.30 -45.36 -27.41
C GLY A 39 1.56 -43.98 -28.03
N ALA A 40 2.73 -43.35 -27.82
CA ALA A 40 3.96 -43.40 -28.66
C ALA A 40 3.79 -42.69 -30.01
N ARG A 41 4.31 -41.45 -30.17
CA ARG A 41 5.64 -41.05 -30.70
C ARG A 41 5.99 -41.58 -32.10
N ALA A 42 6.22 -40.66 -33.05
CA ALA A 42 7.24 -40.69 -34.13
C ALA A 42 7.03 -39.44 -35.03
N THR A 43 7.89 -38.40 -35.00
CA THR A 43 9.04 -38.11 -35.90
C THR A 43 8.67 -37.82 -37.37
N ARG A 44 9.34 -36.99 -38.18
CA ARG A 44 10.28 -35.84 -38.14
C ARG A 44 10.67 -35.61 -39.63
N TRP A 45 10.90 -34.36 -40.06
CA TRP A 45 11.54 -33.89 -41.33
C TRP A 45 10.82 -34.11 -42.68
N ALA A 46 11.01 -33.30 -43.74
CA ALA A 46 11.33 -31.89 -44.02
C ALA A 46 11.48 -31.76 -45.56
N ARG A 47 11.34 -30.51 -46.06
CA ARG A 47 11.72 -29.97 -47.39
C ARG A 47 10.71 -30.26 -48.52
N SER A 48 10.38 -29.36 -49.45
CA SER A 48 10.71 -27.94 -49.72
C SER A 48 9.99 -27.54 -51.02
N ARG A 49 9.51 -26.29 -51.13
CA ARG A 49 9.65 -25.34 -52.26
C ARG A 49 8.38 -24.48 -52.49
N TRP A 50 8.56 -23.19 -52.24
CA TRP A 50 8.18 -22.03 -53.05
C TRP A 50 6.88 -22.08 -53.88
N CYS A 51 5.90 -21.25 -53.51
CA CYS A 51 5.16 -20.42 -54.46
C CYS A 51 4.59 -19.16 -53.80
N ARG A 52 4.38 -18.11 -54.61
CA ARG A 52 4.25 -16.68 -54.25
C ARG A 52 2.85 -16.24 -53.78
N LYS A 53 2.87 -15.15 -52.99
CA LYS A 53 1.91 -14.03 -52.89
C LYS A 53 0.43 -14.36 -52.56
N ARG A 54 -0.03 -13.92 -51.38
CA ARG A 54 -0.93 -12.77 -51.19
C ARG A 54 -1.17 -12.46 -49.70
N ALA A 55 -1.46 -11.20 -49.45
CA ALA A 55 -1.63 -10.52 -48.17
C ALA A 55 -2.75 -11.07 -47.28
N CYS A 56 -2.62 -10.96 -45.94
CA CYS A 56 -3.53 -10.17 -45.12
C CYS A 56 -3.03 -10.02 -43.66
N ALA A 57 -3.17 -8.78 -43.19
CA ALA A 57 -3.13 -8.19 -41.85
C ALA A 57 -2.81 -9.05 -40.60
N ARG A 58 -1.81 -8.56 -39.85
CA ARG A 58 -1.61 -8.73 -38.40
C ARG A 58 -1.81 -7.38 -37.71
N SER A 59 -1.99 -7.45 -36.39
CA SER A 59 -1.89 -6.40 -35.34
C SER A 59 -3.26 -5.87 -34.89
N ARG A 60 -3.70 -6.25 -33.67
CA ARG A 60 -3.35 -5.70 -32.34
C ARG A 60 -4.02 -4.34 -32.13
N SER A 61 -5.18 -4.38 -31.48
CA SER A 61 -5.86 -3.22 -30.92
C SER A 61 -5.36 -3.01 -29.49
N TYR A 62 -4.55 -1.98 -29.29
CA TYR A 62 -4.40 -1.32 -27.99
C TYR A 62 -5.00 0.07 -28.16
N VAL A 63 -5.99 0.38 -27.34
CA VAL A 63 -6.70 1.65 -27.32
C VAL A 63 -5.80 2.65 -26.60
N ALA A 64 -5.33 3.65 -27.34
CA ALA A 64 -4.67 4.84 -26.83
C ALA A 64 -5.74 5.83 -26.34
N TRP A 65 -5.55 6.40 -25.16
CA TRP A 65 -6.30 7.56 -24.69
C TRP A 65 -5.55 8.83 -25.09
N ASP A 66 -6.17 9.60 -25.99
CA ASP A 66 -5.74 10.93 -26.43
C ASP A 66 -5.94 11.95 -25.29
N TYR A 67 -4.87 12.65 -24.93
CA TYR A 67 -4.93 13.92 -24.21
C TYR A 67 -4.84 15.04 -25.24
N ALA A 68 -5.96 15.72 -25.50
CA ALA A 68 -5.99 16.91 -26.33
C ALA A 68 -6.72 18.06 -25.62
N ALA A 69 -6.01 19.19 -25.61
CA ALA A 69 -6.51 20.55 -25.71
C ALA A 69 -7.29 21.14 -24.52
N TYR A 70 -6.61 21.97 -23.74
CA TYR A 70 -7.14 23.29 -23.38
C TYR A 70 -5.99 24.32 -23.36
N GLN A 71 -5.89 25.10 -24.44
CA GLN A 71 -5.15 26.36 -24.51
C GLN A 71 -6.11 27.44 -25.02
N LEU A 72 -6.42 28.41 -24.16
CA LEU A 72 -6.74 29.81 -24.45
C LEU A 72 -6.27 30.53 -23.16
N GLY A 73 -5.30 31.44 -23.13
CA GLY A 73 -5.07 32.56 -24.03
C GLY A 73 -5.46 33.84 -23.31
N ALA A 74 -4.58 34.40 -22.48
CA ALA A 74 -4.67 35.78 -22.02
C ALA A 74 -3.28 36.29 -21.58
N ASP A 75 -2.77 37.20 -22.40
CA ASP A 75 -1.53 37.93 -22.26
C ASP A 75 -1.49 38.81 -21.01
N VAL A 76 -0.41 38.72 -20.22
CA VAL A 76 0.16 39.88 -19.52
C VAL A 76 1.69 39.79 -19.57
N CYS A 77 2.28 40.50 -20.53
CA CYS A 77 3.68 40.90 -20.47
C CYS A 77 3.94 41.71 -19.21
N HIS A 78 4.91 41.34 -18.37
CA HIS A 78 5.67 42.32 -17.56
C HIS A 78 7.14 41.87 -17.41
N SER A 79 7.99 42.66 -18.08
CA SER A 79 9.42 42.93 -17.86
C SER A 79 10.29 41.93 -17.09
N HIS A 80 11.25 41.35 -17.82
CA HIS A 80 12.52 40.88 -17.30
C HIS A 80 13.23 41.96 -16.46
N ARG A 81 13.55 41.64 -15.20
CA ARG A 81 14.65 42.26 -14.47
C ARG A 81 15.59 41.15 -14.03
N ARG A 82 16.75 41.06 -14.69
CA ARG A 82 17.87 40.22 -14.27
C ARG A 82 18.41 40.77 -12.95
N THR A 83 18.24 40.05 -11.87
CA THR A 83 19.05 40.20 -10.66
C THR A 83 19.94 38.98 -10.55
N SER A 84 21.21 39.17 -10.86
CA SER A 84 22.31 38.32 -10.41
C SER A 84 22.33 38.31 -8.89
N GLY A 85 21.76 37.27 -8.29
CA GLY A 85 21.81 37.00 -6.87
C GLY A 85 22.19 35.54 -6.69
N SER A 86 23.35 35.31 -6.08
CA SER A 86 23.82 34.03 -5.58
C SER A 86 22.68 33.21 -4.96
N GLY A 87 22.39 32.04 -5.54
CA GLY A 87 21.40 31.11 -5.00
C GLY A 87 21.73 30.73 -3.55
N PRO A 88 20.73 30.55 -2.68
CA PRO A 88 21.01 30.17 -1.31
C PRO A 88 21.52 28.72 -1.31
N SER A 89 22.79 28.53 -0.96
CA SER A 89 23.32 27.20 -0.64
C SER A 89 22.75 26.75 0.70
N ILE A 90 21.61 26.07 0.69
CA ILE A 90 21.04 25.50 1.91
C ILE A 90 21.73 24.17 2.18
N ARG A 91 22.86 24.21 2.91
CA ARG A 91 23.36 23.03 3.62
C ARG A 91 22.38 22.72 4.75
N ALA A 92 21.49 21.76 4.54
CA ALA A 92 20.66 21.22 5.62
C ALA A 92 21.56 20.77 6.78
N ARG A 93 21.37 21.35 7.97
CA ARG A 93 22.08 20.94 9.18
C ARG A 93 21.52 19.60 9.66
N PRO A 94 22.34 18.60 10.06
CA PRO A 94 21.86 17.25 10.36
C PRO A 94 21.04 17.07 11.66
N ASP A 95 20.81 18.11 12.46
CA ASP A 95 20.45 17.95 13.88
C ASP A 95 18.97 18.14 14.26
N SER A 96 18.05 18.42 13.33
CA SER A 96 16.69 18.86 13.72
C SER A 96 15.56 17.84 13.56
N TYR A 97 15.77 16.63 13.04
CA TYR A 97 14.69 15.65 12.88
C TYR A 97 14.43 14.83 14.16
N ARG A 98 14.03 15.49 15.24
CA ARG A 98 13.44 14.83 16.41
C ARG A 98 11.93 14.72 16.22
N GLY A 99 11.44 13.54 15.86
CA GLY A 99 10.01 13.22 16.01
C GLY A 99 9.64 13.28 17.48
N THR A 100 8.67 14.12 17.84
CA THR A 100 8.17 14.26 19.21
C THR A 100 7.20 13.12 19.51
N VAL A 101 7.31 12.49 20.68
CA VAL A 101 6.33 11.52 21.16
C VAL A 101 5.32 12.32 21.99
N LEU A 102 4.12 12.54 21.45
CA LEU A 102 3.05 13.18 22.21
C LEU A 102 2.22 12.11 22.93
N GLN A 103 1.94 12.36 24.22
CA GLN A 103 1.01 11.58 25.01
C GLN A 103 -0.24 12.44 25.28
N GLN A 104 -1.33 12.02 24.62
CA GLN A 104 -2.74 12.45 24.70
C GLN A 104 -3.12 13.80 24.07
N ALA A 105 -4.13 13.72 23.18
CA ALA A 105 -4.64 14.76 22.30
C ALA A 105 -6.00 15.30 22.79
N SER A 106 -6.34 16.51 22.35
CA SER A 106 -7.62 17.20 22.57
C SER A 106 -8.84 16.38 22.12
N ASP A 107 -9.93 16.45 22.90
CA ASP A 107 -11.12 15.57 22.87
C ASP A 107 -12.09 15.72 21.68
N SER A 108 -11.72 16.38 20.57
CA SER A 108 -12.58 16.49 19.38
C SER A 108 -11.81 16.13 18.12
N PRO A 109 -12.23 15.11 17.35
CA PRO A 109 -11.55 14.77 16.11
C PRO A 109 -11.67 15.94 15.13
N ARG A 110 -10.53 16.42 14.63
CA ARG A 110 -10.55 17.30 13.45
C ARG A 110 -11.12 16.46 12.30
N GLN A 111 -12.32 16.81 11.84
CA GLN A 111 -12.89 16.23 10.62
C GLN A 111 -12.15 16.82 9.42
N TRP A 112 -11.63 15.95 8.57
CA TRP A 112 -10.97 16.31 7.33
C TRP A 112 -11.96 16.22 6.17
N ALA A 113 -11.75 17.01 5.12
CA ALA A 113 -12.64 17.01 3.97
C ALA A 113 -12.60 15.67 3.22
N SER A 114 -11.41 15.08 3.03
CA SER A 114 -11.26 13.80 2.34
C SER A 114 -10.08 12.96 2.84
N ILE A 115 -10.20 11.62 2.77
CA ILE A 115 -9.11 10.67 3.06
C ILE A 115 -9.07 9.51 2.04
N SER A 116 -7.90 9.24 1.48
CA SER A 116 -7.62 7.99 0.77
C SER A 116 -6.93 7.01 1.70
N VAL A 117 -7.49 5.83 1.84
CA VAL A 117 -6.82 4.69 2.47
C VAL A 117 -6.39 3.72 1.39
N PHE A 118 -5.15 3.26 1.43
CA PHE A 118 -4.73 2.19 0.53
C PHE A 118 -3.98 1.06 1.23
N PHE A 119 -4.11 -0.14 0.65
CA PHE A 119 -3.50 -1.37 1.16
C PHE A 119 -2.72 -2.06 0.02
N PRO A 120 -1.40 -2.21 0.13
CA PRO A 120 -0.64 -3.07 -0.77
C PRO A 120 -0.89 -4.54 -0.41
N CYS A 121 -1.27 -5.33 -1.41
CA CYS A 121 -1.62 -6.73 -1.27
C CYS A 121 -0.83 -7.59 -2.26
N HIS A 122 -0.31 -8.73 -1.80
CA HIS A 122 0.22 -9.78 -2.66
C HIS A 122 -0.03 -11.15 -2.02
N ASN A 123 -0.93 -11.91 -2.63
CA ASN A 123 -1.44 -13.18 -2.11
C ASN A 123 -2.08 -13.04 -0.72
N GLU A 124 -3.09 -12.17 -0.62
CA GLU A 124 -3.81 -11.83 0.61
C GLU A 124 -5.32 -12.14 0.48
N GLU A 125 -5.69 -13.19 -0.28
CA GLU A 125 -7.10 -13.56 -0.53
C GLU A 125 -7.91 -13.82 0.74
N GLU A 126 -7.24 -14.30 1.80
CA GLU A 126 -7.85 -14.58 3.09
C GLU A 126 -8.07 -13.32 3.95
N ASN A 127 -7.36 -12.22 3.65
CA ASN A 127 -7.35 -11.00 4.46
C ASN A 127 -8.07 -9.81 3.79
N VAL A 128 -8.10 -9.76 2.46
CA VAL A 128 -8.49 -8.56 1.69
C VAL A 128 -9.92 -8.08 1.99
N GLU A 129 -10.89 -8.99 2.12
CA GLU A 129 -12.27 -8.63 2.44
C GLU A 129 -12.39 -8.04 3.86
N GLN A 130 -11.67 -8.61 4.83
CA GLN A 130 -11.65 -8.12 6.21
C GLN A 130 -11.04 -6.72 6.29
N VAL A 131 -9.94 -6.49 5.56
CA VAL A 131 -9.25 -5.19 5.52
C VAL A 131 -10.13 -4.10 4.90
N ILE A 132 -10.80 -4.40 3.78
CA ILE A 132 -11.76 -3.46 3.16
C ILE A 132 -12.91 -3.17 4.12
N GLY A 133 -13.51 -4.21 4.72
CA GLY A 133 -14.60 -4.06 5.69
C GLY A 133 -14.21 -3.19 6.88
N ASN A 134 -13.01 -3.39 7.43
CA ASN A 134 -12.50 -2.58 8.54
C ASN A 134 -12.32 -1.10 8.14
N ALA A 135 -11.89 -0.82 6.91
CA ALA A 135 -11.80 0.55 6.40
C ALA A 135 -13.17 1.20 6.21
N LEU A 136 -14.10 0.52 5.54
CA LEU A 136 -15.46 1.01 5.32
C LEU A 136 -16.22 1.29 6.63
N GLU A 137 -15.92 0.54 7.68
CA GLU A 137 -16.49 0.73 9.02
C GLU A 137 -15.98 1.99 9.72
N HIS A 138 -14.67 2.29 9.62
CA HIS A 138 -14.04 3.31 10.46
C HIS A 138 -13.86 4.68 9.79
N LEU A 139 -13.73 4.72 8.45
CA LEU A 139 -13.50 5.98 7.73
C LEU A 139 -14.62 7.02 7.81
N PRO A 140 -15.91 6.66 7.90
CA PRO A 140 -16.99 7.65 8.07
C PRO A 140 -16.85 8.51 9.33
N ALA A 141 -16.09 8.07 10.33
CA ALA A 141 -15.83 8.85 11.55
C ALA A 141 -14.63 9.82 11.41
N ILE A 142 -13.86 9.71 10.33
CA ILE A 142 -12.60 10.45 10.10
C ILE A 142 -12.81 11.62 9.13
N ALA A 143 -13.52 11.38 8.03
CA ALA A 143 -13.72 12.35 6.96
C ALA A 143 -15.10 12.15 6.30
N ASP A 144 -15.61 13.23 5.72
CA ASP A 144 -16.91 13.22 5.01
C ASP A 144 -16.81 12.46 3.68
N ASP A 145 -15.69 12.64 2.96
CA ASP A 145 -15.37 11.91 1.73
C ASP A 145 -14.21 10.94 1.97
N PHE A 146 -14.30 9.74 1.40
CA PHE A 146 -13.23 8.76 1.52
C PHE A 146 -13.22 7.73 0.41
N GLU A 147 -12.03 7.20 0.14
CA GLU A 147 -11.84 6.07 -0.75
C GLU A 147 -10.93 5.00 -0.12
N VAL A 148 -11.13 3.75 -0.55
CA VAL A 148 -10.34 2.58 -0.17
C VAL A 148 -9.72 2.00 -1.44
N ILE A 149 -8.41 1.99 -1.53
CA ILE A 149 -7.66 1.53 -2.70
C ILE A 149 -6.91 0.25 -2.35
N ILE A 150 -7.24 -0.85 -3.04
CA ILE A 150 -6.45 -2.08 -2.98
C ILE A 150 -5.42 -2.06 -4.10
N VAL A 151 -4.14 -2.06 -3.73
CA VAL A 151 -3.05 -2.20 -4.69
C VAL A 151 -2.64 -3.67 -4.74
N ASN A 152 -3.18 -4.40 -5.71
CA ASN A 152 -2.84 -5.79 -5.95
C ASN A 152 -1.52 -5.89 -6.74
N ASP A 153 -0.43 -6.29 -6.07
CA ASP A 153 0.90 -6.41 -6.65
C ASP A 153 1.10 -7.72 -7.42
N GLY A 154 0.20 -8.01 -8.36
CA GLY A 154 0.27 -9.19 -9.22
C GLY A 154 0.14 -10.52 -8.48
N SER A 155 -0.86 -10.62 -7.58
CA SER A 155 -1.15 -11.85 -6.85
C SER A 155 -1.46 -13.03 -7.78
N GLY A 156 -1.08 -14.23 -7.36
CA GLY A 156 -1.39 -15.49 -8.05
C GLY A 156 -2.60 -16.24 -7.49
N ASP A 157 -3.28 -15.66 -6.50
CA ASP A 157 -4.46 -16.17 -5.81
C ASP A 157 -5.71 -15.30 -6.11
N ASP A 158 -6.81 -15.50 -5.39
CA ASP A 158 -8.06 -14.77 -5.63
C ASP A 158 -8.11 -13.36 -5.01
N THR A 159 -6.98 -12.79 -4.56
CA THR A 159 -6.93 -11.44 -3.94
C THR A 159 -7.61 -10.38 -4.81
N ALA A 160 -7.27 -10.35 -6.10
CA ALA A 160 -7.81 -9.37 -7.05
C ALA A 160 -9.30 -9.58 -7.31
N VAL A 161 -9.72 -10.85 -7.40
CA VAL A 161 -11.12 -11.24 -7.67
C VAL A 161 -12.01 -10.82 -6.51
N ARG A 162 -11.60 -11.13 -5.28
CA ARG A 162 -12.35 -10.79 -4.06
C ARG A 162 -12.46 -9.28 -3.84
N ALA A 163 -11.35 -8.55 -4.00
CA ALA A 163 -11.37 -7.09 -3.92
C ALA A 163 -12.23 -6.47 -5.03
N GLY A 164 -12.16 -7.00 -6.25
CA GLY A 164 -12.94 -6.55 -7.39
C GLY A 164 -14.44 -6.72 -7.18
N ALA A 165 -14.87 -7.86 -6.64
CA ALA A 165 -16.28 -8.11 -6.32
C ALA A 165 -16.84 -7.09 -5.31
N ILE A 166 -16.03 -6.60 -4.38
CA ILE A 166 -16.46 -5.53 -3.46
C ILE A 166 -16.51 -4.18 -4.18
N ALA A 167 -15.50 -3.85 -5.00
CA ALA A 167 -15.45 -2.62 -5.77
C ALA A 167 -16.61 -2.47 -6.78
N GLU A 168 -17.10 -3.58 -7.35
CA GLU A 168 -18.30 -3.58 -8.20
C GLU A 168 -19.57 -3.17 -7.45
N ASN A 169 -19.61 -3.37 -6.13
CA ASN A 169 -20.78 -3.11 -5.29
C ASN A 169 -20.65 -1.85 -4.42
N ASP A 170 -19.46 -1.27 -4.29
CA ASP A 170 -19.20 -0.06 -3.51
C ASP A 170 -18.22 0.86 -4.25
N SER A 171 -18.73 1.99 -4.75
CA SER A 171 -17.95 2.96 -5.54
C SER A 171 -16.81 3.64 -4.77
N ARG A 172 -16.77 3.51 -3.43
CA ARG A 172 -15.68 4.01 -2.60
C ARG A 172 -14.48 3.07 -2.61
N VAL A 173 -14.63 1.84 -3.12
CA VAL A 173 -13.56 0.84 -3.19
C VAL A 173 -13.02 0.77 -4.62
N ARG A 174 -11.70 0.86 -4.76
CA ARG A 174 -10.98 0.79 -6.05
C ARG A 174 -9.90 -0.28 -5.98
N VAL A 175 -9.67 -0.98 -7.09
CA VAL A 175 -8.58 -1.95 -7.19
C VAL A 175 -7.62 -1.52 -8.30
N VAL A 176 -6.34 -1.40 -7.97
CA VAL A 176 -5.26 -1.15 -8.92
C VAL A 176 -4.36 -2.37 -8.94
N SER A 177 -4.24 -3.03 -10.10
CA SER A 177 -3.48 -4.28 -10.22
C SER A 177 -2.24 -4.11 -11.08
N HIS A 178 -1.12 -4.68 -10.63
CA HIS A 178 0.05 -4.91 -11.46
C HIS A 178 -0.09 -6.23 -12.22
N GLU A 179 0.46 -6.31 -13.43
CA GLU A 179 0.45 -7.54 -14.24
C GLU A 179 1.28 -8.67 -13.60
N THR A 180 2.35 -8.32 -12.89
CA THR A 180 3.24 -9.25 -12.19
C THR A 180 3.73 -8.61 -10.89
N ASN A 181 4.28 -9.40 -9.97
CA ASN A 181 4.85 -8.88 -8.73
C ASN A 181 6.00 -7.87 -8.98
N MET A 182 5.72 -6.60 -8.68
CA MET A 182 6.63 -5.48 -8.79
C MET A 182 7.37 -5.20 -7.48
N GLY A 183 6.90 -5.73 -6.35
CA GLY A 183 7.47 -5.57 -5.02
C GLY A 183 6.81 -4.46 -4.22
N TYR A 184 6.96 -4.54 -2.89
CA TYR A 184 6.29 -3.66 -1.93
C TYR A 184 6.48 -2.17 -2.21
N GLY A 185 7.70 -1.74 -2.58
CA GLY A 185 7.96 -0.33 -2.87
C GLY A 185 7.17 0.21 -4.07
N ARG A 186 7.03 -0.59 -5.13
CA ARG A 186 6.19 -0.25 -6.28
C ARG A 186 4.71 -0.26 -5.91
N ALA A 187 4.25 -1.20 -5.09
CA ALA A 187 2.87 -1.21 -4.61
C ALA A 187 2.54 0.05 -3.78
N LEU A 188 3.45 0.48 -2.89
CA LEU A 188 3.29 1.73 -2.16
C LEU A 188 3.23 2.93 -3.09
N ARG A 189 4.16 3.03 -4.06
CA ARG A 189 4.17 4.10 -5.06
C ARG A 189 2.83 4.18 -5.79
N THR A 190 2.34 3.06 -6.32
CA THR A 190 1.06 3.00 -7.03
C THR A 190 -0.10 3.43 -6.14
N GLY A 191 -0.09 3.07 -4.85
CA GLY A 191 -1.10 3.52 -3.89
C GLY A 191 -1.06 5.03 -3.65
N PHE A 192 0.13 5.60 -3.47
CA PHE A 192 0.31 7.04 -3.33
C PHE A 192 -0.08 7.82 -4.59
N GLU A 193 0.22 7.31 -5.79
CA GLU A 193 -0.16 7.91 -7.07
C GLU A 193 -1.67 7.82 -7.34
N ALA A 194 -2.33 6.75 -6.89
CA ALA A 194 -3.76 6.53 -7.08
C ALA A 194 -4.66 7.30 -6.10
N ALA A 195 -4.09 7.72 -4.95
CA ALA A 195 -4.78 8.40 -3.87
C ALA A 195 -5.14 9.85 -4.23
N THR A 196 -6.40 10.21 -4.00
CA THR A 196 -6.98 11.50 -4.37
C THR A 196 -7.46 12.35 -3.19
N GLY A 197 -7.38 11.85 -1.95
CA GLY A 197 -7.86 12.45 -0.70
C GLY A 197 -6.81 13.26 0.06
N ASP A 198 -7.25 14.25 0.86
CA ASP A 198 -6.39 15.28 1.47
C ASP A 198 -5.41 14.70 2.46
N LEU A 199 -5.87 13.63 3.09
CA LEU A 199 -5.04 12.70 3.81
C LEU A 199 -4.86 11.43 2.98
N VAL A 200 -3.64 10.90 2.98
CA VAL A 200 -3.31 9.60 2.40
C VAL A 200 -2.81 8.71 3.52
N PHE A 201 -3.58 7.67 3.82
CA PHE A 201 -3.25 6.67 4.81
C PHE A 201 -2.86 5.36 4.13
N CYS A 202 -1.75 4.76 4.56
CA CYS A 202 -1.35 3.43 4.13
C CYS A 202 -1.26 2.49 5.33
N ALA A 203 -1.65 1.23 5.13
CA ALA A 203 -1.41 0.13 6.04
C ALA A 203 -1.22 -1.17 5.25
N ASP A 204 -0.56 -2.16 5.84
CA ASP A 204 -0.35 -3.46 5.18
C ASP A 204 -1.68 -4.22 5.01
N GLY A 205 -1.83 -4.92 3.88
CA GLY A 205 -3.06 -5.67 3.53
C GLY A 205 -3.27 -7.00 4.26
N ASP A 206 -2.47 -7.31 5.28
CA ASP A 206 -2.46 -8.60 5.98
C ASP A 206 -3.38 -8.67 7.22
N GLY A 207 -4.15 -7.62 7.46
CA GLY A 207 -5.11 -7.53 8.57
C GLY A 207 -4.47 -7.44 9.96
N GLN A 208 -3.17 -7.15 10.06
CA GLN A 208 -2.50 -7.01 11.35
C GLN A 208 -2.74 -5.66 12.05
N PHE A 209 -3.35 -4.71 11.36
CA PHE A 209 -3.71 -3.40 11.89
C PHE A 209 -5.23 -3.23 11.92
N SER A 210 -5.72 -2.50 12.91
CA SER A 210 -7.11 -2.06 12.97
C SER A 210 -7.18 -0.55 12.75
N LEU A 211 -8.10 -0.11 11.91
CA LEU A 211 -8.38 1.31 11.69
C LEU A 211 -9.11 1.94 12.88
N ALA A 212 -9.42 1.19 13.94
CA ALA A 212 -9.84 1.74 15.23
C ALA A 212 -8.77 2.65 15.86
N ASP A 213 -7.49 2.45 15.53
CA ASP A 213 -6.38 3.32 15.99
C ASP A 213 -6.24 4.58 15.12
N LEU A 214 -6.91 4.67 13.96
CA LEU A 214 -6.77 5.77 13.01
C LEU A 214 -7.18 7.14 13.59
N PRO A 215 -8.25 7.30 14.41
CA PRO A 215 -8.58 8.58 15.02
C PRO A 215 -7.43 9.18 15.83
N ALA A 216 -6.67 8.36 16.57
CA ALA A 216 -5.53 8.83 17.35
C ALA A 216 -4.40 9.33 16.44
N VAL A 217 -4.16 8.66 15.31
CA VAL A 217 -3.17 9.04 14.31
C VAL A 217 -3.56 10.34 13.59
N VAL A 218 -4.83 10.48 13.22
CA VAL A 218 -5.37 11.71 12.60
C VAL A 218 -5.28 12.90 13.57
N ASN A 219 -5.62 12.70 14.84
CA ASN A 219 -5.50 13.76 15.85
C ASN A 219 -4.04 14.17 16.11
N ALA A 220 -3.11 13.22 16.06
CA ALA A 220 -1.69 13.49 16.22
C ALA A 220 -1.07 14.24 15.02
N LEU A 221 -1.75 14.26 13.86
CA LEU A 221 -1.25 14.96 12.67
C LEU A 221 -1.05 16.45 12.93
N ALA A 222 -1.91 17.09 13.74
CA ALA A 222 -1.78 18.50 14.16
C ALA A 222 -1.22 19.41 13.04
N ASP A 223 -0.02 19.98 13.24
CA ASP A 223 0.70 20.83 12.28
C ASP A 223 1.84 20.08 11.56
N HIS A 224 1.92 18.77 11.72
CA HIS A 224 2.88 17.90 11.04
C HIS A 224 2.41 17.58 9.62
N GLY A 225 3.38 17.25 8.75
CA GLY A 225 3.11 16.77 7.40
C GLY A 225 2.68 15.30 7.36
N PHE A 226 3.13 14.51 8.33
CA PHE A 226 2.81 13.08 8.40
C PHE A 226 2.94 12.49 9.81
N VAL A 227 2.30 11.36 10.05
CA VAL A 227 2.34 10.59 11.29
C VAL A 227 2.74 9.16 10.99
N LEU A 228 3.69 8.65 11.77
CA LEU A 228 4.17 7.28 11.66
C LEU A 228 3.70 6.45 12.85
N GLY A 229 3.07 5.31 12.58
CA GLY A 229 2.78 4.32 13.59
C GLY A 229 4.06 3.65 14.09
N TYR A 230 4.04 3.20 15.34
CA TYR A 230 4.99 2.22 15.84
C TYR A 230 4.28 1.13 16.63
N ARG A 231 4.76 -0.11 16.49
CA ARG A 231 4.19 -1.24 17.22
C ARG A 231 4.54 -1.13 18.71
N ILE A 232 3.52 -1.10 19.58
CA ILE A 232 3.72 -0.93 21.04
C ILE A 232 4.40 -2.18 21.64
N ASN A 233 3.89 -3.37 21.32
CA ASN A 233 4.34 -4.63 21.88
C ASN A 233 5.10 -5.46 20.86
N ARG A 234 6.44 -5.37 20.88
CA ARG A 234 7.31 -6.16 19.99
C ARG A 234 7.95 -7.32 20.76
N ALA A 235 7.29 -8.48 20.76
CA ALA A 235 7.82 -9.72 21.34
C ALA A 235 8.80 -10.43 20.38
N ASP A 236 9.76 -9.68 19.84
CA ASP A 236 10.70 -10.22 18.85
C ASP A 236 11.88 -10.95 19.53
N PRO A 237 12.36 -12.08 18.98
CA PRO A 237 13.61 -12.72 19.35
C PRO A 237 14.81 -11.76 19.29
N PHE A 238 15.88 -12.05 20.05
CA PHE A 238 17.07 -11.20 20.15
C PHE A 238 17.67 -10.81 18.79
N TYR A 239 17.80 -11.76 17.85
CA TYR A 239 18.36 -11.48 16.53
C TYR A 239 17.54 -10.47 15.72
N ARG A 240 16.21 -10.47 15.85
CA ARG A 240 15.33 -9.49 15.18
C ARG A 240 15.44 -8.11 15.83
N ARG A 241 15.65 -8.05 17.15
CA ARG A 241 15.92 -6.79 17.88
C ARG A 241 17.26 -6.18 17.46
N LEU A 242 18.30 -7.01 17.35
CA LEU A 242 19.61 -6.56 16.88
C LEU A 242 19.54 -6.05 15.43
N ASN A 243 18.87 -6.78 14.54
CA ASN A 243 18.69 -6.36 13.16
C ASN A 243 17.92 -5.02 13.05
N ALA A 244 16.82 -4.87 13.80
CA ALA A 244 16.07 -3.62 13.84
C ALA A 244 16.90 -2.45 14.40
N TRP A 245 17.75 -2.70 15.39
CA TRP A 245 18.65 -1.70 15.93
C TRP A 245 19.72 -1.26 14.91
N LEU A 246 20.35 -2.23 14.22
CA LEU A 246 21.32 -1.94 13.16
C LEU A 246 20.67 -1.16 12.01
N TRP A 247 19.47 -1.56 11.60
CA TRP A 247 18.69 -0.86 10.57
C TRP A 247 18.38 0.59 10.96
N GLY A 248 17.88 0.80 12.18
CA GLY A 248 17.63 2.15 12.71
C GLY A 248 18.91 2.99 12.84
N LEU A 249 20.04 2.37 13.19
CA LEU A 249 21.34 3.04 13.22
C LEU A 249 21.79 3.47 11.82
N SER A 250 21.66 2.60 10.81
CA SER A 250 22.00 2.93 9.42
C SER A 250 21.19 4.11 8.91
N VAL A 251 19.88 4.12 9.15
CA VAL A 251 19.00 5.24 8.77
C VAL A 251 19.41 6.52 9.47
N ARG A 252 19.72 6.45 10.77
CA ARG A 252 20.17 7.62 11.53
C ARG A 252 21.47 8.19 11.01
N VAL A 253 22.46 7.35 10.74
CA VAL A 253 23.80 7.77 10.29
C VAL A 253 23.76 8.29 8.85
N LEU A 254 23.04 7.60 7.96
CA LEU A 254 23.03 7.93 6.53
C LEU A 254 22.02 9.05 6.23
N LEU A 255 20.78 8.91 6.69
CA LEU A 255 19.68 9.82 6.30
C LEU A 255 19.40 10.92 7.34
N GLY A 256 19.98 10.84 8.54
CA GLY A 256 19.97 11.94 9.50
C GLY A 256 18.69 12.10 10.31
N PHE A 257 17.79 11.11 10.34
CA PHE A 257 16.57 11.15 11.15
C PHE A 257 16.39 9.90 12.01
N ARG A 258 15.55 9.99 13.04
CA ARG A 258 15.28 8.89 13.98
C ARG A 258 13.79 8.54 13.99
N VAL A 259 13.49 7.29 13.68
CA VAL A 259 12.15 6.70 13.75
C VAL A 259 12.21 5.47 14.65
N ARG A 260 11.18 5.27 15.46
CA ARG A 260 11.10 4.17 16.43
C ARG A 260 10.85 2.82 15.75
N ASP A 261 10.01 2.81 14.74
CA ASP A 261 9.67 1.62 13.96
C ASP A 261 9.50 1.99 12.48
N LEU A 262 10.61 1.97 11.74
CA LEU A 262 10.65 2.40 10.34
C LEU A 262 9.78 1.53 9.42
N ASP A 263 9.70 0.24 9.75
CA ASP A 263 9.02 -0.78 8.95
C ASP A 263 7.57 -1.00 9.39
N CYS A 264 7.00 -0.11 10.20
CA CYS A 264 5.58 -0.14 10.51
C CYS A 264 4.80 0.36 9.28
N GLY A 265 3.89 -0.47 8.76
CA GLY A 265 3.07 -0.13 7.61
C GLY A 265 2.02 0.96 7.87
N PHE A 266 1.71 1.25 9.14
CA PHE A 266 0.66 2.20 9.54
C PHE A 266 1.16 3.65 9.46
N LYS A 267 0.85 4.37 8.37
CA LYS A 267 1.36 5.74 8.15
C LYS A 267 0.30 6.65 7.54
N LEU A 268 0.22 7.87 8.04
CA LEU A 268 -0.70 8.90 7.55
C LEU A 268 0.11 10.09 7.03
N TYR A 269 -0.20 10.55 5.82
CA TYR A 269 0.43 11.72 5.21
C TYR A 269 -0.64 12.75 4.86
N ARG A 270 -0.32 14.04 4.97
CA ARG A 270 -0.99 15.04 4.13
C ARG A 270 -0.60 14.77 2.68
N ARG A 271 -1.52 14.96 1.73
CA ARG A 271 -1.24 14.68 0.32
C ARG A 271 0.00 15.42 -0.19
N GLU A 272 0.14 16.69 0.17
CA GLU A 272 1.30 17.54 -0.15
C GLU A 272 2.64 17.05 0.42
N ALA A 273 2.61 16.23 1.48
CA ALA A 273 3.79 15.64 2.10
C ALA A 273 4.21 14.32 1.46
N VAL A 274 3.41 13.78 0.52
CA VAL A 274 3.72 12.54 -0.20
C VAL A 274 4.69 12.85 -1.34
N PRO A 275 5.91 12.29 -1.31
CA PRO A 275 6.86 12.48 -2.40
C PRO A 275 6.57 11.45 -3.51
N VAL A 276 5.64 11.77 -4.42
CA VAL A 276 5.24 10.89 -5.53
C VAL A 276 6.29 10.80 -6.65
N ASP A 277 7.16 11.80 -6.79
CA ASP A 277 8.15 11.83 -7.88
C ASP A 277 9.35 10.91 -7.63
N ASP A 278 9.73 10.16 -8.66
CA ASP A 278 11.02 9.48 -8.84
C ASP A 278 11.56 8.69 -7.64
N PHE A 279 10.77 7.76 -7.09
CA PHE A 279 11.27 6.75 -6.13
C PHE A 279 12.52 6.03 -6.66
N ILE A 280 13.64 6.19 -5.95
CA ILE A 280 14.92 5.52 -6.21
C ILE A 280 14.82 4.05 -5.79
N SER A 281 14.12 3.77 -4.69
CA SER A 281 13.96 2.43 -4.10
C SER A 281 12.77 1.73 -4.75
N GLY A 282 13.03 0.87 -5.74
CA GLY A 282 11.96 0.18 -6.47
C GLY A 282 11.32 -1.02 -5.74
N ARG A 283 12.10 -1.83 -5.01
CA ARG A 283 11.63 -3.13 -4.47
C ARG A 283 11.89 -3.36 -2.97
N GLY A 284 12.83 -2.66 -2.36
CA GLY A 284 13.41 -3.02 -1.06
C GLY A 284 12.80 -2.34 0.17
N ALA A 285 13.26 -2.78 1.34
CA ALA A 285 12.85 -2.23 2.65
C ALA A 285 13.19 -0.74 2.83
N ALA A 286 14.10 -0.21 2.00
CA ALA A 286 14.49 1.19 2.03
C ALA A 286 13.38 2.17 1.59
N ILE A 287 12.29 1.69 0.97
CA ILE A 287 11.20 2.57 0.52
C ILE A 287 10.61 3.42 1.66
N SER A 288 10.44 2.81 2.84
CA SER A 288 9.97 3.51 4.03
C SER A 288 10.92 4.63 4.45
N ALA A 289 12.22 4.36 4.36
CA ALA A 289 13.26 5.34 4.68
C ALA A 289 13.30 6.47 3.65
N GLU A 290 13.14 6.14 2.37
CA GLU A 290 13.10 7.10 1.27
C GLU A 290 11.91 8.05 1.37
N LEU A 291 10.70 7.52 1.57
CA LEU A 291 9.48 8.32 1.76
C LEU A 291 9.68 9.38 2.84
N ILE A 292 10.18 8.96 4.00
CA ILE A 292 10.42 9.85 5.14
C ILE A 292 11.54 10.84 4.82
N ALA A 293 12.66 10.38 4.26
CA ALA A 293 13.79 11.25 3.91
C ALA A 293 13.37 12.36 2.94
N ARG A 294 12.56 12.03 1.94
CA ARG A 294 12.08 12.97 0.93
C ARG A 294 11.06 13.95 1.51
N ALA A 295 10.08 13.47 2.28
CA ALA A 295 9.11 14.34 2.94
C ALA A 295 9.83 15.35 3.86
N LEU A 296 10.82 14.90 4.63
CA LEU A 296 11.65 15.77 5.47
C LEU A 296 12.43 16.83 4.67
N ARG A 297 13.00 16.44 3.52
CA ARG A 297 13.68 17.37 2.59
C ARG A 297 12.73 18.35 1.92
N GLY A 298 11.48 17.97 1.72
CA GLY A 298 10.39 18.85 1.30
C GLY A 298 9.97 19.86 2.37
N GLY A 299 10.60 19.85 3.56
CA GLY A 299 10.31 20.77 4.66
C GLY A 299 9.21 20.31 5.61
N PHE A 300 8.68 19.10 5.41
CA PHE A 300 7.65 18.55 6.29
C PHE A 300 8.24 18.00 7.59
N SER A 301 7.46 18.07 8.66
CA SER A 301 7.77 17.45 9.95
C SER A 301 6.88 16.24 10.20
N PHE A 302 7.27 15.39 11.15
CA PHE A 302 6.48 14.23 11.54
C PHE A 302 6.41 14.00 13.03
N THR A 303 5.39 13.25 13.43
CA THR A 303 5.20 12.71 14.78
C THR A 303 4.99 11.20 14.74
N GLN A 304 4.97 10.56 15.90
CA GLN A 304 4.84 9.11 16.03
C GLN A 304 3.77 8.71 17.04
N VAL A 305 2.95 7.72 16.69
CA VAL A 305 1.86 7.21 17.54
C VAL A 305 2.01 5.71 17.74
N GLY A 306 1.81 5.25 18.97
CA GLY A 306 1.80 3.82 19.27
C GLY A 306 0.52 3.20 18.76
N VAL A 307 0.63 2.14 17.96
CA VAL A 307 -0.50 1.40 17.40
C VAL A 307 -0.47 -0.06 17.84
N THR A 308 -1.66 -0.65 17.93
CA THR A 308 -1.83 -2.06 18.25
C THR A 308 -1.51 -2.89 17.02
N HIS A 309 -0.66 -3.91 17.18
CA HIS A 309 -0.28 -4.83 16.11
C HIS A 309 -0.76 -6.23 16.48
N TYR A 310 -1.69 -6.75 15.68
CA TYR A 310 -2.29 -8.04 15.91
C TYR A 310 -1.47 -9.17 15.28
N PRO A 311 -1.46 -10.36 15.88
CA PRO A 311 -0.88 -11.53 15.23
C PRO A 311 -1.53 -11.77 13.86
N ARG A 312 -0.71 -12.08 12.86
CA ARG A 312 -1.17 -12.46 11.54
C ARG A 312 -2.03 -13.72 11.65
N ARG A 313 -3.25 -13.68 11.10
CA ARG A 313 -4.18 -14.82 11.11
C ARG A 313 -3.93 -15.80 9.96
N ALA A 314 -3.41 -15.28 8.84
CA ALA A 314 -3.30 -15.95 7.56
C ALA A 314 -2.06 -15.50 6.76
N GLY A 315 -1.47 -16.37 5.94
CA GLY A 315 -0.34 -16.04 5.06
C GLY A 315 1.08 -16.21 5.64
N VAL A 316 2.09 -16.25 4.77
CA VAL A 316 3.51 -16.50 5.13
C VAL A 316 4.32 -15.21 5.20
N GLN A 317 5.18 -15.07 6.21
CA GLN A 317 6.04 -13.90 6.37
C GLN A 317 7.24 -13.95 5.40
N SER A 318 7.31 -13.04 4.43
CA SER A 318 8.33 -13.02 3.37
C SER A 318 9.60 -12.22 3.72
N GLY A 319 9.57 -11.36 4.74
CA GLY A 319 10.62 -10.38 5.02
C GLY A 319 11.83 -10.83 5.85
N ASN A 320 11.89 -12.09 6.32
CA ASN A 320 12.87 -12.50 7.35
C ASN A 320 14.10 -13.26 6.81
N SER A 321 14.34 -13.28 5.49
CA SER A 321 15.49 -14.01 4.94
C SER A 321 16.81 -13.23 5.11
N PRO A 322 17.94 -13.88 5.45
CA PRO A 322 19.24 -13.20 5.59
C PRO A 322 19.68 -12.44 4.34
N ARG A 323 19.32 -12.95 3.16
CA ARG A 323 19.59 -12.26 1.88
C ARG A 323 18.83 -10.96 1.76
N VAL A 324 17.55 -10.93 2.15
CA VAL A 324 16.73 -9.70 2.14
C VAL A 324 17.32 -8.69 3.11
N ILE A 325 17.75 -9.11 4.30
CA ILE A 325 18.39 -8.23 5.28
C ILE A 325 19.64 -7.57 4.70
N LEU A 326 20.54 -8.35 4.09
CA LEU A 326 21.76 -7.82 3.47
C LEU A 326 21.45 -6.86 2.31
N ASN A 327 20.48 -7.19 1.47
CA ASN A 327 20.05 -6.33 0.37
C ASN A 327 19.51 -4.99 0.90
N SER A 328 18.76 -4.98 2.00
CA SER A 328 18.27 -3.73 2.62
C SER A 328 19.41 -2.78 3.02
N PHE A 329 20.55 -3.30 3.50
CA PHE A 329 21.72 -2.47 3.82
C PHE A 329 22.43 -1.93 2.57
N VAL A 330 22.39 -2.65 1.44
CA VAL A 330 22.87 -2.12 0.17
C VAL A 330 21.93 -1.03 -0.35
N ASP A 331 20.63 -1.27 -0.26
CA ASP A 331 19.58 -0.35 -0.73
C ASP A 331 19.66 1.00 0.01
N ILE A 332 19.85 1.01 1.34
CA ILE A 332 19.97 2.26 2.10
C ILE A 332 21.22 3.07 1.73
N ILE A 333 22.32 2.41 1.39
CA ILE A 333 23.56 3.07 0.92
C ILE A 333 23.34 3.66 -0.48
N GLN A 334 22.70 2.92 -1.38
CA GLN A 334 22.37 3.40 -2.72
C GLN A 334 21.41 4.59 -2.65
N LEU A 335 20.37 4.50 -1.83
CA LEU A 335 19.45 5.60 -1.55
C LEU A 335 20.19 6.84 -1.06
N TRP A 336 21.07 6.67 -0.06
CA TRP A 336 21.86 7.79 0.46
C TRP A 336 22.73 8.46 -0.61
N ARG A 337 23.33 7.68 -1.51
CA ARG A 337 24.11 8.21 -2.63
C ARG A 337 23.22 8.96 -3.62
N GLY A 338 22.11 8.38 -4.04
CA GLY A 338 21.17 8.98 -5.00
C GLY A 338 20.54 10.28 -4.48
N LEU A 339 20.22 10.30 -3.19
CA LEU A 339 19.73 11.49 -2.50
C LEU A 339 20.81 12.58 -2.33
N ARG A 340 22.10 12.32 -2.54
CA ARG A 340 23.16 13.36 -2.51
C ARG A 340 23.46 13.92 -3.90
N SER A 341 23.15 13.18 -4.95
CA SER A 341 23.41 13.57 -6.34
C SER A 341 22.26 14.34 -7.00
N SER A 342 21.10 14.41 -6.34
CA SER A 342 19.88 15.10 -6.80
C SER A 342 19.71 16.40 -6.01
#